data_AF-X1JSL2-F1
#
_entry.id   AF-X1JSL2-F1
#
_cell.length_a   1.000
_cell.length_b   1.000
_cell.length_c   1.000
_cell.angle_alpha   90.00
_cell.angle_beta   90.00
_cell.angle_gamma   90.00
#
_symmetry.space_group_name_H-M   'P 1'
#
loop_
_entity.id
_entity.type
_entity.pdbx_description
1 polymer ?
#
loop_
_entity_poly.entity_id
_entity_poly.type
_entity_poly.pdbx_seq_one_letter_code
_entity_poly.pdbx_strand_id
1 'polypeptide(L)'
;KSSITRLLLPNPRKFKGKIGKSPGSTLLVKSITQPNLPYKIIDLPGFGYASHSSRRRAEHIKKQIVLHIEKHYDDYFFGLVVINILRIEDEINKYFVLDNKTIPLSFELIQFLNEFKVPFLIIINKVDKFSIFDKKRIIQLFINSA
;
A
#
# COMPACT_ATOMS: atom_id res chain seq x y z
N LYS A 1 -5.54 3.29 -1.63
CA LYS A 1 -5.62 2.05 -2.42
C LYS A 1 -6.93 1.94 -3.20
N SER A 2 -8.06 1.53 -2.60
CA SER A 2 -9.35 1.35 -3.31
C SER A 2 -9.77 2.49 -4.24
N SER A 3 -9.57 3.74 -3.84
CA SER A 3 -9.88 4.91 -4.68
C SER A 3 -8.97 5.00 -5.92
N ILE A 4 -7.67 4.72 -5.77
CA ILE A 4 -6.70 4.71 -6.87
C ILE A 4 -6.99 3.54 -7.80
N THR A 5 -7.27 2.35 -7.26
CA THR A 5 -7.68 1.19 -8.05
C THR A 5 -8.84 1.53 -8.98
N ARG A 6 -9.83 2.31 -8.52
CA ARG A 6 -10.95 2.74 -9.36
C ARG A 6 -10.54 3.69 -10.49
N LEU A 7 -9.53 4.53 -10.30
CA LEU A 7 -9.03 5.45 -11.33
C LEU A 7 -8.30 4.71 -12.46
N LEU A 8 -7.77 3.51 -12.18
CA LEU A 8 -7.11 2.66 -13.18
C LEU A 8 -8.11 1.85 -14.03
N LEU A 9 -9.41 1.90 -13.71
CA LEU A 9 -10.44 1.16 -14.43
C LEU A 9 -11.10 2.08 -15.47
N PRO A 10 -11.32 1.63 -16.71
CA PRO A 10 -11.93 2.44 -17.76
C PRO A 10 -13.38 2.84 -17.45
N ASN A 11 -14.07 2.15 -16.53
CA ASN A 11 -15.39 2.57 -16.06
C ASN A 11 -15.48 2.58 -14.51
N PRO A 12 -14.97 3.64 -13.85
CA PRO A 12 -14.86 3.71 -12.39
C PRO A 12 -16.20 3.58 -11.67
N ARG A 13 -17.29 4.06 -12.30
CA ARG A 13 -18.64 4.11 -11.72
C ARG A 13 -19.21 2.71 -11.50
N LYS A 14 -18.94 1.75 -12.40
CA LYS A 14 -19.38 0.34 -12.27
C LYS A 14 -18.74 -0.39 -11.07
N PHE A 15 -17.65 0.15 -10.54
CA PHE A 15 -16.92 -0.42 -9.39
C PHE A 15 -17.15 0.36 -8.08
N LYS A 16 -18.02 1.39 -8.10
CA LYS A 16 -18.45 2.13 -6.91
C LYS A 16 -19.24 1.19 -5.99
N GLY A 17 -18.70 0.90 -4.81
CA GLY A 17 -19.32 0.01 -3.81
C GLY A 17 -18.86 -1.45 -3.83
N LYS A 18 -18.20 -1.93 -4.90
CA LYS A 18 -17.57 -3.26 -4.99
C LYS A 18 -16.13 -3.33 -4.48
N ILE A 19 -15.55 -2.18 -4.14
CA ILE A 19 -14.18 -2.03 -3.65
C ILE A 19 -14.27 -1.27 -2.32
N GLY A 20 -13.77 -1.91 -1.26
CA GLY A 20 -14.12 -1.77 0.16
C GLY A 20 -14.50 -0.38 0.66
N LYS A 21 -15.63 -0.30 1.36
CA LYS A 21 -16.14 0.90 2.05
C LYS A 21 -15.59 1.04 3.48
N SER A 22 -15.03 -0.01 4.08
CA SER A 22 -14.60 -0.01 5.49
C SER A 22 -13.08 -0.23 5.63
N PRO A 23 -12.39 0.52 6.51
CA PRO A 23 -10.99 0.25 6.85
C PRO A 23 -10.81 -1.20 7.33
N GLY A 24 -9.82 -1.93 6.81
CA GLY A 24 -9.59 -3.34 7.16
C GLY A 24 -10.52 -4.37 6.49
N SER A 25 -11.38 -3.97 5.55
CA SER A 25 -12.31 -4.89 4.86
C SER A 25 -11.70 -5.73 3.74
N THR A 26 -10.53 -5.35 3.22
CA THR A 26 -9.82 -6.17 2.23
C THR A 26 -9.04 -7.25 2.99
N LEU A 27 -9.65 -8.41 3.21
CA LEU A 27 -9.02 -9.59 3.82
C LEU A 27 -8.48 -10.57 2.77
N LEU A 28 -8.90 -10.45 1.52
CA LEU A 28 -8.54 -11.35 0.43
C LEU A 28 -7.85 -10.59 -0.69
N VAL A 29 -6.84 -11.23 -1.29
CA VAL A 29 -6.26 -10.82 -2.57
C VAL A 29 -7.38 -10.83 -3.61
N LYS A 30 -7.73 -9.65 -4.13
CA LYS A 30 -8.79 -9.54 -5.12
C LYS A 30 -8.18 -9.28 -6.48
N SER A 31 -8.49 -10.13 -7.44
CA SER A 31 -8.10 -9.84 -8.82
C SER A 31 -9.23 -9.30 -9.66
N ILE A 32 -8.93 -8.28 -10.45
CA ILE A 32 -9.85 -7.59 -11.33
C ILE A 32 -9.32 -7.73 -12.76
N THR A 33 -10.07 -8.44 -13.60
CA THR A 33 -9.80 -8.57 -15.03
C THR A 33 -10.86 -7.79 -15.80
N GLN A 34 -10.47 -7.13 -16.88
CA GLN A 34 -11.41 -6.46 -17.78
C GLN A 34 -11.13 -6.84 -19.24
N PRO A 35 -12.16 -7.02 -20.08
CA PRO A 35 -11.98 -7.44 -21.47
C PRO A 35 -11.06 -6.53 -22.30
N ASN A 36 -11.01 -5.23 -21.98
CA ASN A 36 -10.27 -4.22 -22.75
C ASN A 36 -8.97 -3.77 -22.07
N LEU A 37 -8.53 -4.44 -20.99
CA LEU A 37 -7.25 -4.15 -20.36
C LEU A 37 -6.28 -5.31 -20.67
N PRO A 38 -5.07 -5.04 -21.19
CA PRO A 38 -4.08 -6.08 -21.47
C PRO A 38 -3.42 -6.60 -20.19
N TYR A 39 -3.88 -6.18 -19.01
CA TYR A 39 -3.35 -6.55 -17.71
C TYR A 39 -4.46 -6.81 -16.71
N LYS A 40 -4.09 -7.54 -15.66
CA LYS A 40 -4.93 -7.87 -14.51
C LYS A 40 -4.51 -7.02 -13.32
N ILE A 41 -5.48 -6.44 -12.62
CA ILE A 41 -5.19 -5.67 -11.40
C ILE A 41 -5.35 -6.58 -10.19
N ILE A 42 -4.27 -6.71 -9.41
CA ILE A 42 -4.28 -7.41 -8.13
C ILE A 42 -4.39 -6.38 -7.01
N ASP A 43 -5.54 -6.33 -6.35
CA ASP A 43 -5.76 -5.50 -5.16
C ASP A 43 -5.39 -6.29 -3.90
N LEU A 44 -4.17 -6.06 -3.42
CA LEU A 44 -3.69 -6.66 -2.17
C LEU A 44 -4.45 -6.10 -0.95
N PRO A 45 -4.58 -6.88 0.13
CA PRO A 45 -5.14 -6.38 1.37
C PRO A 45 -4.30 -5.22 1.93
N GLY A 46 -4.88 -4.40 2.82
CA GLY A 46 -4.19 -3.22 3.34
C GLY A 46 -2.99 -3.64 4.19
N PHE A 47 -1.78 -3.33 3.74
CA PHE A 47 -0.54 -3.50 4.50
C PHE A 47 -0.42 -2.36 5.51
N GLY A 48 -0.68 -2.62 6.79
CA GLY A 48 -0.57 -1.61 7.84
C GLY A 48 -1.56 -1.75 8.99
N TYR A 49 -1.42 -0.88 9.99
CA TYR A 49 -2.26 -0.87 11.19
C TYR A 49 -3.73 -0.60 10.83
N ALA A 50 -4.56 -1.65 10.91
CA ALA A 50 -6.00 -1.50 10.98
C ALA A 50 -6.35 -1.32 12.46
N SER A 51 -6.84 -0.14 12.82
CA SER A 51 -7.14 0.25 14.21
C SER A 51 -8.11 -0.69 14.95
N HIS A 52 -8.78 -1.59 14.23
CA HIS A 52 -9.78 -2.51 14.75
C HIS A 52 -9.46 -4.00 14.46
N SER A 53 -8.25 -4.32 13.97
CA SER A 53 -7.85 -5.73 13.74
C SER A 53 -7.01 -6.24 14.90
N SER A 54 -7.32 -7.45 15.38
CA SER A 54 -6.44 -8.14 16.34
C SER A 54 -5.03 -8.32 15.76
N ARG A 55 -4.01 -8.34 16.61
CA ARG A 55 -2.61 -8.58 16.20
C ARG A 55 -2.49 -9.82 15.31
N ARG A 56 -3.16 -10.92 15.67
CA ARG A 56 -3.25 -12.15 14.86
C ARG A 56 -3.75 -11.91 13.43
N ARG A 57 -4.76 -11.06 13.27
CA ARG A 57 -5.31 -10.73 11.95
C ARG A 57 -4.34 -9.88 11.12
N ALA A 58 -3.65 -8.93 11.74
CA ALA A 58 -2.62 -8.14 11.07
C ALA A 58 -1.46 -9.03 10.57
N GLU A 59 -0.95 -9.92 11.42
CA GLU A 59 0.10 -10.89 11.05
C GLU A 59 -0.35 -11.84 9.94
N HIS A 60 -1.59 -12.32 10.00
CA HIS A 60 -2.14 -13.17 8.95
C HIS A 60 -2.19 -12.44 7.59
N ILE A 61 -2.65 -11.19 7.57
CA ILE A 61 -2.68 -10.36 6.36
C ILE A 61 -1.27 -10.14 5.82
N LYS A 62 -0.29 -9.83 6.69
CA LYS A 62 1.12 -9.67 6.32
C LYS A 62 1.63 -10.93 5.63
N LYS A 63 1.43 -12.09 6.26
CA LYS A 63 1.84 -13.39 5.72
C LYS A 63 1.19 -13.70 4.37
N GLN A 64 -0.09 -13.42 4.19
CA GLN A 64 -0.78 -13.64 2.92
C GLN A 64 -0.23 -12.77 1.80
N ILE A 65 0.14 -11.52 2.09
CA ILE A 65 0.74 -10.61 1.10
C ILE A 65 2.12 -11.11 0.67
N VAL A 66 2.98 -11.45 1.63
CA VAL A 66 4.32 -11.98 1.37
C VAL A 66 4.24 -13.23 0.50
N LEU A 67 3.49 -14.24 0.94
CA LEU A 67 3.32 -15.50 0.20
C LEU A 67 2.76 -15.30 -1.21
N HIS A 68 1.86 -14.34 -1.39
CA HIS A 68 1.29 -14.05 -2.70
C HIS A 68 2.32 -13.43 -3.64
N ILE A 69 3.11 -12.46 -3.14
CA ILE A 69 4.16 -11.82 -3.94
C ILE A 69 5.27 -12.82 -4.25
N GLU A 70 5.78 -13.59 -3.27
CA GLU A 70 6.83 -14.61 -3.50
C GLU A 70 6.44 -15.63 -4.57
N LYS A 71 5.16 -15.98 -4.62
CA LYS A 71 4.64 -16.95 -5.58
C LYS A 71 4.48 -16.39 -7.00
N HIS A 72 4.29 -15.07 -7.13
CA HIS A 72 3.82 -14.43 -8.37
C HIS A 72 4.69 -13.26 -8.84
N TYR A 73 5.83 -12.99 -8.22
CA TYR A 73 6.63 -11.80 -8.53
C TYR A 73 7.08 -11.76 -9.99
N ASP A 74 7.38 -12.91 -10.61
CA ASP A 74 7.74 -13.02 -12.03
C ASP A 74 6.59 -12.62 -12.97
N ASP A 75 5.33 -12.69 -12.51
CA ASP A 75 4.14 -12.26 -13.27
C ASP A 75 3.90 -10.74 -13.15
N TYR A 76 4.58 -10.06 -12.24
CA TYR A 76 4.36 -8.64 -11.96
C TYR A 76 5.25 -7.77 -12.84
N PHE A 77 4.62 -7.05 -13.78
CA PHE A 77 5.32 -6.03 -14.55
C PHE A 77 5.41 -4.69 -13.82
N PHE A 78 4.49 -4.39 -12.88
CA PHE A 78 4.46 -3.09 -12.17
C PHE A 78 3.62 -3.10 -10.88
N GLY A 79 4.13 -2.48 -9.82
CA GLY A 79 3.48 -2.31 -8.52
C GLY A 79 3.09 -0.86 -8.21
N LEU A 80 2.00 -0.68 -7.46
CA LEU A 80 1.59 0.62 -6.92
C LEU A 80 1.53 0.58 -5.39
N VAL A 81 2.51 1.22 -4.75
CA VAL A 81 2.60 1.28 -3.29
C VAL A 81 1.92 2.57 -2.81
N VAL A 82 0.73 2.44 -2.23
CA VAL A 82 -0.05 3.61 -1.78
C VAL A 82 0.20 3.88 -0.30
N ILE A 83 0.86 5.00 0.00
CA ILE A 83 1.18 5.43 1.36
C ILE A 83 0.28 6.60 1.76
N ASN A 84 -0.21 6.61 2.99
CA ASN A 84 -0.98 7.74 3.52
C ASN A 84 -0.02 8.74 4.16
N ILE A 85 0.03 9.98 3.64
CA ILE A 85 0.94 11.02 4.14
C ILE A 85 0.81 11.28 5.65
N LEU A 86 -0.41 11.14 6.20
CA LEU A 86 -0.69 11.31 7.63
C LEU A 86 0.03 10.31 8.54
N ARG A 87 0.54 9.21 8.00
CA ARG A 87 1.20 8.15 8.79
C ARG A 87 2.72 8.16 8.65
N ILE A 88 3.26 8.89 7.67
CA ILE A 88 4.69 8.86 7.36
C ILE A 88 5.50 9.31 8.57
N GLU A 89 5.17 10.46 9.15
CA GLU A 89 5.89 10.98 10.32
C GLU A 89 5.75 10.06 11.54
N ASP A 90 4.54 9.57 11.81
CA ASP A 90 4.30 8.64 12.92
C ASP A 90 5.10 7.34 12.76
N GLU A 91 5.18 6.80 11.54
CA GLU A 91 5.92 5.58 11.21
C GLU A 91 7.44 5.81 11.34
N ILE A 92 7.96 6.91 10.78
CA ILE A 92 9.37 7.29 10.84
C ILE A 92 9.80 7.61 12.28
N ASN A 93 9.03 8.42 13.01
CA ASN A 93 9.37 8.79 14.40
C ASN A 93 9.38 7.57 15.31
N LYS A 94 8.43 6.64 15.16
CA LYS A 94 8.46 5.39 15.91
C LYS A 94 9.72 4.59 15.63
N TYR A 95 10.13 4.52 14.36
CA TYR A 95 11.29 3.73 13.97
C TYR A 95 12.63 4.36 14.37
N PHE A 96 12.84 5.65 14.16
CA PHE A 96 14.14 6.28 14.43
C PHE A 96 14.30 6.82 15.85
N VAL A 97 13.20 7.11 16.54
CA VAL A 97 13.24 7.81 17.84
C VAL A 97 12.80 6.93 19.00
N LEU A 98 11.80 6.05 18.81
CA LEU A 98 11.19 5.30 19.90
C LEU A 98 11.64 3.83 19.96
N ASP A 99 11.68 3.14 18.82
CA ASP A 99 12.02 1.72 18.74
C ASP A 99 12.61 1.35 17.37
N ASN A 100 13.95 1.32 17.31
CA ASN A 100 14.71 0.98 16.10
C ASN A 100 14.64 -0.49 15.71
N LYS A 101 13.93 -1.33 16.49
CA LYS A 101 13.78 -2.77 16.19
C LYS A 101 12.65 -3.08 15.23
N THR A 102 11.71 -2.15 15.03
CA THR A 102 10.51 -2.41 14.21
C THR A 102 10.50 -1.52 12.96
N ILE A 103 10.93 -2.06 11.82
CA ILE A 103 10.87 -1.36 10.53
C ILE A 103 9.40 -1.07 10.18
N PRO A 104 9.05 0.16 9.77
CA PRO A 104 7.72 0.47 9.30
C PRO A 104 7.31 -0.43 8.15
N LEU A 105 6.11 -1.02 8.24
CA LEU A 105 5.59 -1.94 7.24
C LEU A 105 5.65 -1.35 5.81
N SER A 106 5.39 -0.06 5.65
CA SER A 106 5.50 0.60 4.35
C SER A 106 6.90 0.45 3.73
N PHE A 107 7.96 0.60 4.53
CA PHE A 107 9.35 0.42 4.10
C PHE A 107 9.70 -1.06 3.88
N GLU A 108 9.24 -1.97 4.76
CA GLU A 108 9.45 -3.42 4.55
C GLU A 108 8.88 -3.87 3.19
N LEU A 109 7.67 -3.42 2.82
CA LEU A 109 7.07 -3.77 1.53
C LEU A 109 7.85 -3.20 0.34
N ILE A 110 8.36 -1.97 0.45
CA ILE A 110 9.17 -1.34 -0.59
C ILE A 110 10.46 -2.11 -0.80
N GLN A 111 11.16 -2.42 0.29
CA GLN A 111 12.40 -3.21 0.24
C GLN A 111 12.13 -4.59 -0.37
N PHE A 112 11.05 -5.26 0.06
CA PHE A 112 10.66 -6.56 -0.46
C PHE A 112 10.40 -6.54 -1.97
N LEU A 113 9.64 -5.57 -2.48
CA LEU A 113 9.42 -5.43 -3.92
C LEU A 113 10.72 -5.16 -4.69
N ASN A 114 11.64 -4.40 -4.10
CA ASN A 114 12.95 -4.12 -4.68
C ASN A 114 13.84 -5.38 -4.73
N GLU A 115 13.82 -6.22 -3.68
CA GLU A 115 14.53 -7.50 -3.63
C GLU A 115 14.09 -8.46 -4.76
N PHE A 116 12.78 -8.51 -5.04
CA PHE A 116 12.22 -9.26 -6.18
C PHE A 116 12.34 -8.53 -7.52
N LYS A 117 12.99 -7.36 -7.57
CA LYS A 117 13.16 -6.53 -8.78
C LYS A 117 11.85 -6.18 -9.48
N VAL A 118 10.75 -6.11 -8.74
CA VAL A 118 9.45 -5.71 -9.26
C VAL A 118 9.46 -4.19 -9.42
N PRO A 119 9.28 -3.62 -10.63
CA PRO A 119 9.19 -2.18 -10.80
C PRO A 119 7.97 -1.63 -10.05
N PHE A 120 8.08 -0.51 -9.32
CA PHE A 120 6.94 0.07 -8.61
C PHE A 120 6.96 1.59 -8.57
N LEU A 121 5.79 2.17 -8.32
CA LEU A 121 5.60 3.59 -8.02
C LEU A 121 4.99 3.78 -6.64
N ILE A 122 5.60 4.66 -5.85
CA ILE A 122 5.07 5.10 -4.56
C ILE A 122 4.09 6.25 -4.80
N ILE A 123 2.84 6.06 -4.37
CA ILE A 123 1.79 7.08 -4.44
C ILE A 123 1.48 7.56 -3.03
N ILE A 124 1.86 8.81 -2.75
CA ILE A 124 1.53 9.49 -1.49
C ILE A 124 0.12 10.07 -1.60
N ASN A 125 -0.79 9.51 -0.81
CA ASN A 125 -2.21 9.85 -0.82
C ASN A 125 -2.59 10.75 0.37
N LYS A 126 -3.76 11.41 0.27
CA LYS A 126 -4.30 12.38 1.24
C LYS A 126 -3.46 13.64 1.42
N VAL A 127 -2.75 14.03 0.38
CA VAL A 127 -1.92 15.25 0.35
C VAL A 127 -2.74 16.52 0.55
N ASP A 128 -4.07 16.48 0.39
CA ASP A 128 -4.99 17.59 0.70
C ASP A 128 -5.00 17.99 2.18
N LYS A 129 -4.54 17.12 3.08
CA LYS A 129 -4.57 17.34 4.54
C LYS A 129 -3.42 18.18 5.10
N PHE A 130 -2.48 18.59 4.26
CA PHE A 130 -1.27 19.32 4.67
C PHE A 130 -1.10 20.61 3.86
N SER A 131 -0.38 21.57 4.44
CA SER A 131 0.09 22.75 3.69
C SER A 131 1.13 22.34 2.63
N ILE A 132 1.40 23.21 1.65
CA ILE A 132 2.43 22.93 0.62
C ILE A 132 3.81 22.74 1.26
N PHE A 133 4.13 23.54 2.28
CA PHE A 133 5.40 23.46 3.00
C PHE A 133 5.54 22.13 3.75
N ASP A 134 4.50 21.72 4.49
CA ASP A 134 4.51 20.47 5.24
C ASP A 134 4.61 19.26 4.30
N LYS A 135 3.96 19.30 3.13
CA LYS A 135 4.07 18.23 2.13
C LYS A 135 5.53 18.02 1.72
N LYS A 136 6.24 19.09 1.35
CA LYS A 136 7.65 18.99 0.94
C LYS A 136 8.51 18.40 2.05
N ARG A 137 8.32 18.87 3.28
CA ARG A 137 9.05 18.39 4.46
C ARG A 137 8.82 16.89 4.70
N ILE A 138 7.56 16.45 4.73
CA ILE A 138 7.20 15.04 4.98
C ILE A 138 7.69 14.13 3.85
N ILE A 139 7.58 14.57 2.60
CA ILE A 139 8.08 13.81 1.45
C ILE A 139 9.60 13.68 1.51
N GLN A 140 10.31 14.77 1.86
CA GLN A 140 11.77 14.72 1.99
C GLN A 140 12.20 13.81 3.13
N LEU A 141 11.49 13.85 4.28
CA LEU A 141 11.73 12.92 5.38
C LEU A 141 11.58 11.47 4.91
N PHE A 142 10.52 11.16 4.16
CA PHE A 142 10.30 9.82 3.63
C PHE A 142 11.44 9.37 2.69
N ILE A 143 11.86 10.22 1.75
CA ILE A 143 12.93 9.92 0.79
C ILE A 143 14.26 9.67 1.49
N ASN A 144 14.58 10.46 2.52
CA ASN A 144 15.84 10.32 3.24
C ASN A 144 15.87 9.10 4.17
N SER A 145 14.71 8.49 4.44
CA SER A 145 14.55 7.32 5.30
C SER A 145 14.36 5.99 4.56
N ALA A 146 14.08 6.05 3.25
CA ALA A 146 13.85 4.89 2.38
C ALA A 146 15.14 4.50 1.64
#